data_AF-A0A4S8KWX0-F1
#
_entry.id   AF-A0A4S8KWX0-F1
#
_cell.length_a   1.000
_cell.length_b   1.000
_cell.length_c   1.000
_cell.angle_alpha   90.00
_cell.angle_beta   90.00
_cell.angle_gamma   90.00
#
_symmetry.space_group_name_H-M   'P 1'
#
loop_
_entity.id
_entity.type
_entity.pdbx_description
1 polymer ?
#
loop_
_entity_poly.entity_id
_entity_poly.type
_entity_poly.pdbx_seq_one_letter_code
_entity_poly.pdbx_strand_id
1 'polypeptide(L)'
;MDGERGREVEMAFSKRLKVFCSGHPTSPHTKEGVAIILNKEHLNVNNTEQTEIVPGRAMLIKMNWHNGRKLNICVVYAPNVNGSNGHENAEFWKTIHQYFEQNPSKKPDILAGDMNVVESGMVDRLPAHNDPEEATEALDNLKILTNLHDGWRDTYPDKKAYTFHQTATGSQS
;
A
#
# COMPACT_ATOMS: atom_id res chain seq x y z
N MET A 1 6.21 -2.67 11.12
CA MET A 1 6.95 -1.64 11.90
C MET A 1 5.98 -0.96 12.83
N ASP A 2 6.29 -0.87 14.12
CA ASP A 2 5.38 -0.34 15.14
C ASP A 2 5.75 1.08 15.60
N GLY A 3 4.86 1.69 16.38
CA GLY A 3 5.00 3.09 16.79
C GLY A 3 6.17 3.37 17.74
N GLU A 4 6.64 2.38 18.51
CA GLU A 4 7.84 2.56 19.35
C GLU A 4 9.10 2.59 18.48
N ARG A 5 9.31 1.55 17.68
CA ARG A 5 10.44 1.47 16.76
C ARG A 5 10.46 2.59 15.72
N GLY A 6 9.29 3.05 15.27
CA GLY A 6 9.17 4.24 14.43
C GLY A 6 9.68 5.51 15.08
N ARG A 7 9.40 5.70 16.38
CA ARG A 7 9.91 6.84 17.14
C ARG A 7 11.41 6.75 17.36
N GLU A 8 11.96 5.56 17.60
CA GLU A 8 13.41 5.37 17.72
C GLU A 8 14.15 5.81 16.45
N VAL A 9 13.67 5.38 15.29
CA VAL A 9 14.22 5.79 13.98
C VAL A 9 14.07 7.29 13.79
N GLU A 10 12.90 7.86 14.09
CA GLU A 10 12.71 9.31 13.98
C GLU A 10 13.64 10.08 14.92
N MET A 11 13.84 9.63 16.16
CA MET A 11 14.75 10.28 17.12
C MET A 11 16.20 10.24 16.63
N ALA A 12 16.67 9.08 16.15
CA ALA A 12 18.02 8.90 15.62
C ALA A 12 18.30 9.83 14.41
N PHE A 13 17.28 10.11 13.60
CA PHE A 13 17.39 10.96 12.40
C PHE A 13 16.51 12.21 12.48
N SER A 14 16.30 12.74 13.68
CA SER A 14 15.30 13.78 13.98
C SER A 14 15.50 15.11 13.27
N LYS A 15 16.66 15.36 12.66
CA LYS A 15 16.87 16.52 11.77
C LYS A 15 16.40 16.29 10.35
N ARG A 16 16.42 15.04 9.87
CA ARG A 16 16.26 14.68 8.45
C ARG A 16 14.98 13.92 8.15
N LEU A 17 14.49 13.09 9.07
CA LEU A 17 13.35 12.20 8.81
C LEU A 17 12.12 12.57 9.64
N LYS A 18 10.94 12.33 9.06
CA LYS A 18 9.66 12.22 9.75
C LYS A 18 9.08 10.83 9.46
N VAL A 19 8.66 10.12 10.49
CA VAL A 19 8.23 8.72 10.38
C VAL A 19 6.78 8.60 10.83
N PHE A 20 5.95 7.98 10.00
CA PHE A 20 4.58 7.58 10.28
C PHE A 20 4.51 6.06 10.27
N CYS A 21 3.82 5.46 11.23
CA CYS A 21 3.74 4.01 11.37
C CYS A 21 2.33 3.57 11.73
N SER A 22 1.97 2.39 11.24
CA SER A 22 0.79 1.63 11.64
C SER A 22 1.24 0.20 11.88
N GLY A 23 1.13 -0.30 13.11
CA GLY A 23 1.55 -1.65 13.50
C GLY A 23 0.35 -2.55 13.79
N HIS A 24 0.56 -3.87 13.82
CA HIS A 24 -0.50 -4.81 14.20
C HIS A 24 -1.01 -4.52 15.64
N PRO A 25 -2.32 -4.48 15.88
CA PRO A 25 -2.89 -4.04 17.17
C PRO A 25 -2.37 -4.80 18.39
N THR A 26 -2.18 -6.12 18.26
CA THR A 26 -1.82 -7.01 19.37
C THR A 26 -0.45 -7.69 19.21
N SER A 27 0.22 -7.49 18.08
CA SER A 27 1.50 -8.16 17.77
C SER A 27 2.42 -7.26 16.94
N PRO A 28 2.63 -6.00 17.37
CA PRO A 28 3.24 -4.94 16.57
C PRO A 28 4.68 -5.25 16.09
N HIS A 29 5.42 -6.07 16.84
CA HIS A 29 6.81 -6.40 16.55
C HIS A 29 7.01 -7.67 15.71
N THR A 30 5.98 -8.51 15.58
CA THR A 30 6.11 -9.86 15.02
C THR A 30 5.24 -10.09 13.80
N LYS A 31 4.24 -9.24 13.55
CA LYS A 31 3.33 -9.35 12.41
C LYS A 31 3.02 -7.99 11.83
N GLU A 32 2.99 -7.95 10.51
CA GLU A 32 2.47 -6.83 9.72
C GLU A 32 3.13 -5.46 10.06
N GLY A 33 2.56 -4.41 9.52
CA GLY A 33 2.89 -3.04 9.83
C GLY A 33 3.54 -2.30 8.69
N VAL A 34 2.99 -1.14 8.40
CA VAL A 34 3.40 -0.25 7.31
C VAL A 34 4.02 1.03 7.89
N ALA A 35 4.91 1.64 7.13
CA ALA A 35 5.51 2.92 7.50
C ALA A 35 5.68 3.82 6.28
N ILE A 36 5.53 5.14 6.51
CA ILE A 36 5.92 6.18 5.56
C ILE A 36 7.02 7.01 6.20
N ILE A 37 8.13 7.16 5.48
CA ILE A 37 9.29 7.93 5.93
C ILE A 37 9.46 9.10 4.96
N LEU A 38 9.34 10.32 5.47
CA LEU A 38 9.50 11.55 4.70
C LEU A 38 10.86 12.19 5.01
N ASN A 39 11.60 12.57 3.96
CA ASN A 39 12.83 13.34 4.11
C ASN A 39 12.52 14.85 4.17
N LYS A 40 12.78 15.46 5.32
CA LYS A 40 12.58 16.88 5.64
C LYS A 40 13.49 17.83 4.87
N GLU A 41 14.58 17.32 4.30
CA GLU A 41 15.46 18.10 3.41
C GLU A 41 14.79 18.39 2.06
N HIS A 42 13.81 17.57 1.67
CA HIS A 42 13.11 17.68 0.39
C HIS A 42 11.64 18.06 0.55
N LEU A 43 11.04 17.77 1.71
CA LEU A 43 9.60 17.86 1.92
C LEU A 43 9.26 18.73 3.13
N ASN A 44 8.24 19.58 2.96
CA ASN A 44 7.61 20.25 4.09
C ASN A 44 6.64 19.28 4.79
N VAL A 45 7.09 18.71 5.90
CA VAL A 45 6.32 17.73 6.68
C VAL A 45 5.38 18.36 7.71
N ASN A 46 5.37 19.69 7.83
CA ASN A 46 4.54 20.38 8.81
C ASN A 46 3.05 20.19 8.51
N ASN A 47 2.26 19.93 9.56
CA ASN A 47 0.83 19.65 9.47
C ASN A 47 0.49 18.45 8.59
N THR A 48 1.38 17.43 8.55
CA THR A 48 1.05 16.14 7.93
C THR A 48 0.13 15.36 8.86
N GLU A 49 -1.04 15.00 8.36
CA GLU A 49 -2.05 14.23 9.08
C GLU A 49 -1.85 12.75 8.74
N GLN A 50 -1.90 11.88 9.74
CA GLN A 50 -1.93 10.42 9.58
C GLN A 50 -3.36 9.93 9.83
N THR A 51 -3.86 9.03 9.00
CA THR A 51 -5.07 8.25 9.26
C THR A 51 -4.78 6.77 9.05
N GLU A 52 -5.03 5.96 10.07
CA GLU A 52 -5.03 4.51 9.95
C GLU A 52 -6.37 4.05 9.37
N ILE A 53 -6.33 3.30 8.28
CA ILE A 53 -7.55 2.76 7.61
C ILE A 53 -7.77 1.31 8.06
N VAL A 54 -6.71 0.51 7.98
CA VAL A 54 -6.68 -0.86 8.50
C VAL A 54 -5.43 -1.01 9.37
N PRO A 55 -5.55 -1.19 10.68
CA PRO A 55 -4.41 -1.27 11.58
C PRO A 55 -3.37 -2.31 11.13
N GLY A 56 -2.12 -1.89 11.00
CA GLY A 56 -1.00 -2.73 10.55
C GLY A 56 -0.94 -2.97 9.05
N ARG A 57 -1.95 -2.59 8.27
CA ARG A 57 -2.06 -2.96 6.86
C ARG A 57 -2.38 -1.83 5.89
N ALA A 58 -3.01 -0.75 6.33
CA ALA A 58 -3.32 0.39 5.47
C ALA A 58 -3.27 1.70 6.25
N MET A 59 -2.44 2.64 5.79
CA MET A 59 -2.26 3.94 6.41
C MET A 59 -2.18 5.03 5.34
N LEU A 60 -2.95 6.10 5.54
CA LEU A 60 -2.95 7.30 4.73
C LEU A 60 -2.20 8.41 5.45
N ILE A 61 -1.35 9.14 4.72
CA ILE A 61 -0.93 10.48 5.14
C ILE A 61 -1.48 11.53 4.19
N LYS A 62 -1.79 12.70 4.74
CA LYS A 62 -2.15 13.90 4.00
C LYS A 62 -1.17 15.00 4.36
N MET A 63 -0.39 15.47 3.39
CA MET A 63 0.64 16.48 3.60
C MET A 63 0.45 17.70 2.71
N ASN A 64 1.11 18.79 3.08
CA ASN A 64 1.22 19.97 2.24
C ASN A 64 2.13 19.68 1.02
N TRP A 65 1.69 20.12 -0.15
CA TRP A 65 2.45 20.06 -1.39
C TRP A 65 2.59 21.46 -2.01
N HIS A 66 3.29 21.54 -3.14
CA HIS A 66 3.51 22.79 -3.86
C HIS A 66 2.21 23.53 -4.18
N ASN A 67 2.28 24.87 -4.15
CA ASN A 67 1.18 25.79 -4.51
C ASN A 67 -0.10 25.59 -3.68
N GLY A 68 0.04 25.27 -2.39
CA GLY A 68 -1.09 25.10 -1.48
C GLY A 68 -1.91 23.82 -1.71
N ARG A 69 -1.48 22.95 -2.63
CA ARG A 69 -2.11 21.65 -2.87
C ARG A 69 -1.84 20.71 -1.69
N LYS A 70 -2.66 19.68 -1.58
CA LYS A 70 -2.44 18.55 -0.67
C LYS A 70 -2.01 17.33 -1.47
N LEU A 71 -1.23 16.48 -0.84
CA LEU A 71 -0.85 15.18 -1.38
C LEU A 71 -1.28 14.11 -0.38
N ASN A 72 -2.09 13.16 -0.85
CA ASN A 72 -2.59 12.02 -0.11
C ASN A 72 -1.81 10.77 -0.54
N ILE A 73 -1.04 10.18 0.37
CA ILE A 73 -0.25 8.96 0.12
C ILE A 73 -0.79 7.84 1.00
N CYS A 74 -1.32 6.79 0.38
CA CYS A 74 -1.77 5.57 1.06
C CYS A 74 -0.73 4.47 0.88
N VAL A 75 -0.28 3.87 1.99
CA VAL A 75 0.53 2.66 1.96
C VAL A 75 -0.25 1.44 2.42
N VAL A 76 -0.01 0.31 1.77
CA VAL A 76 -0.71 -0.95 2.05
C VAL A 76 0.23 -2.14 2.21
N TYR A 77 -0.20 -3.11 3.01
CA TYR A 77 0.31 -4.47 3.09
C TYR A 77 -0.88 -5.42 3.15
N ALA A 78 -1.36 -5.83 1.98
CA ALA A 78 -2.56 -6.63 1.84
C ALA A 78 -2.34 -8.07 2.34
N PRO A 79 -3.38 -8.79 2.77
CA PRO A 79 -3.28 -10.22 3.04
C PRO A 79 -2.85 -10.99 1.79
N ASN A 80 -2.07 -12.06 1.95
CA ASN A 80 -1.78 -12.98 0.86
C ASN A 80 -3.08 -13.49 0.23
N VAL A 81 -3.08 -13.69 -1.08
CA VAL A 81 -4.17 -14.39 -1.77
C VAL A 81 -4.04 -15.89 -1.47
N ASN A 82 -4.53 -16.27 -0.29
CA ASN A 82 -4.54 -17.64 0.22
C ASN A 82 -5.90 -18.30 -0.07
N GLY A 83 -5.91 -19.63 -0.22
CA GLY A 83 -7.13 -20.40 -0.46
C GLY A 83 -7.62 -20.34 -1.92
N SER A 84 -8.76 -20.97 -2.20
CA SER A 84 -9.24 -21.13 -3.58
C SER A 84 -9.85 -19.86 -4.20
N ASN A 85 -10.17 -18.82 -3.41
CA ASN A 85 -10.91 -17.65 -3.91
C ASN A 85 -10.32 -16.27 -3.52
N GLY A 86 -9.27 -16.18 -2.70
CA GLY A 86 -8.65 -14.89 -2.35
C GLY A 86 -9.52 -13.95 -1.50
N HIS A 87 -10.52 -14.49 -0.80
CA HIS A 87 -11.53 -13.70 -0.08
C HIS A 87 -10.97 -12.69 0.93
N GLU A 88 -9.97 -13.05 1.74
CA GLU A 88 -9.39 -12.12 2.74
C GLU A 88 -8.73 -10.90 2.09
N ASN A 89 -8.08 -11.10 0.94
CA ASN A 89 -7.48 -10.01 0.17
C ASN A 89 -8.59 -9.12 -0.44
N ALA A 90 -9.66 -9.74 -0.96
CA ALA A 90 -10.81 -9.00 -1.48
C ALA A 90 -11.51 -8.14 -0.40
N GLU A 91 -11.78 -8.69 0.78
CA GLU A 91 -12.38 -7.95 1.90
C GLU A 91 -11.50 -6.79 2.39
N PHE A 92 -10.18 -6.95 2.34
CA PHE A 92 -9.24 -5.87 2.61
C PHE A 92 -9.42 -4.70 1.63
N TRP A 93 -9.49 -4.97 0.33
CA TRP A 93 -9.73 -3.91 -0.68
C TRP A 93 -11.11 -3.29 -0.56
N LYS A 94 -12.15 -4.08 -0.30
CA LYS A 94 -13.53 -3.59 -0.06
C LYS A 94 -13.58 -2.65 1.15
N THR A 95 -12.84 -2.95 2.21
CA THR A 95 -12.73 -2.07 3.39
C THR A 95 -12.11 -0.72 3.04
N ILE A 96 -11.03 -0.71 2.25
CA ILE A 96 -10.38 0.53 1.78
C ILE A 96 -11.29 1.30 0.82
N HIS A 97 -11.99 0.60 -0.07
CA HIS A 97 -12.97 1.19 -0.98
C HIS A 97 -14.06 1.92 -0.18
N GLN A 98 -14.69 1.24 0.78
CA GLN A 98 -15.72 1.82 1.64
C GLN A 98 -15.21 3.05 2.41
N TYR A 99 -13.97 3.02 2.89
CA TYR A 99 -13.35 4.18 3.54
C TYR A 99 -13.30 5.40 2.60
N PHE A 100 -12.82 5.25 1.36
CA PHE A 100 -12.71 6.37 0.42
C PHE A 100 -14.05 6.81 -0.17
N GLU A 101 -15.02 5.91 -0.25
CA GLU A 101 -16.40 6.26 -0.59
C GLU A 101 -17.01 7.20 0.46
N GLN A 102 -16.80 6.89 1.75
CA GLN A 102 -17.26 7.71 2.87
C GLN A 102 -16.44 8.99 3.06
N ASN A 103 -15.19 9.01 2.55
CA ASN A 103 -14.24 10.12 2.72
C ASN A 103 -13.69 10.61 1.38
N PRO A 104 -14.53 11.18 0.49
CA PRO A 104 -14.12 11.52 -0.88
C PRO A 104 -12.99 12.55 -0.96
N SER A 105 -12.84 13.42 0.05
CA SER A 105 -11.74 14.41 0.14
C SER A 105 -10.39 13.81 0.57
N LYS A 106 -10.37 12.52 0.92
CA LYS A 106 -9.20 11.76 1.35
C LYS A 106 -8.74 10.72 0.33
N LYS A 107 -9.32 10.71 -0.88
CA LYS A 107 -8.88 9.81 -1.96
C LYS A 107 -7.36 9.95 -2.17
N PRO A 108 -6.63 8.84 -2.32
CA PRO A 108 -5.19 8.85 -2.45
C PRO A 108 -4.77 9.36 -3.82
N ASP A 109 -3.73 10.17 -3.87
CA ASP A 109 -3.01 10.50 -5.10
C ASP A 109 -1.99 9.39 -5.43
N ILE A 110 -1.51 8.69 -4.41
CA ILE A 110 -0.56 7.58 -4.52
C ILE A 110 -1.05 6.43 -3.63
N LEU A 111 -1.16 5.24 -4.20
CA LEU A 111 -1.28 3.98 -3.47
C LEU A 111 0.00 3.16 -3.72
N ALA A 112 0.69 2.76 -2.66
CA ALA A 112 1.94 2.04 -2.77
C ALA A 112 2.06 0.95 -1.70
N GLY A 113 2.81 -0.10 -1.97
CA GLY A 113 3.05 -1.16 -1.00
C GLY A 113 3.00 -2.53 -1.64
N ASP A 114 2.65 -3.52 -0.83
CA ASP A 114 2.54 -4.90 -1.26
C ASP A 114 1.06 -5.29 -1.31
N MET A 115 0.59 -5.48 -2.55
CA MET A 115 -0.82 -5.76 -2.87
C MET A 115 -1.14 -7.24 -2.70
N ASN A 116 -0.10 -8.09 -2.64
CA ASN A 116 -0.21 -9.54 -2.52
C ASN A 116 -1.15 -10.23 -3.53
N VAL A 117 -1.45 -9.55 -4.64
CA VAL A 117 -2.27 -10.02 -5.76
C VAL A 117 -1.62 -9.58 -7.07
N VAL A 118 -1.68 -10.43 -8.07
CA VAL A 118 -1.21 -10.18 -9.43
C VAL A 118 -2.38 -9.80 -10.32
N GLU A 119 -2.36 -8.57 -10.84
CA GLU A 119 -3.43 -8.03 -11.69
C GLU A 119 -3.43 -8.65 -13.11
N SER A 120 -2.25 -8.93 -13.68
CA SER A 120 -2.13 -9.53 -15.02
C SER A 120 -1.20 -10.75 -15.04
N GLY A 121 -1.77 -11.91 -14.72
CA GLY A 121 -1.02 -13.17 -14.58
C GLY A 121 -0.19 -13.60 -15.79
N MET A 122 -0.49 -13.12 -16.99
CA MET A 122 0.25 -13.47 -18.22
C MET A 122 1.62 -12.78 -18.33
N VAL A 123 1.76 -11.61 -17.71
CA VAL A 123 2.98 -10.79 -17.76
C VAL A 123 3.63 -10.63 -16.39
N ASP A 124 2.83 -10.63 -15.32
CA ASP A 124 3.26 -10.41 -13.94
C ASP A 124 3.42 -11.70 -13.12
N ARG A 125 3.39 -12.87 -13.76
CA ARG A 125 3.62 -14.13 -13.05
C ARG A 125 4.36 -15.19 -13.86
N LEU A 126 5.20 -15.97 -13.17
CA LEU A 126 5.81 -17.21 -13.66
C LEU A 126 5.67 -18.34 -12.61
N PRO A 127 5.10 -19.51 -12.96
CA PRO A 127 4.41 -19.80 -14.22
C PRO A 127 3.16 -18.94 -14.40
N ALA A 128 2.83 -18.60 -15.65
CA ALA A 128 1.73 -17.69 -15.96
C ALA A 128 0.36 -18.30 -15.58
N HIS A 129 -0.34 -17.66 -14.66
CA HIS A 129 -1.73 -17.92 -14.31
C HIS A 129 -2.32 -16.68 -13.64
N ASN A 130 -3.64 -16.53 -13.69
CA ASN A 130 -4.31 -15.44 -13.00
C ASN A 130 -4.45 -15.75 -11.50
N ASP A 131 -4.47 -14.70 -10.68
CA ASP A 131 -4.94 -14.81 -9.31
C ASP A 131 -6.48 -14.83 -9.26
N PRO A 132 -7.06 -15.26 -8.13
CA PRO A 132 -8.50 -15.25 -7.92
C PRO A 132 -9.19 -13.94 -8.29
N GLU A 133 -10.26 -14.08 -9.09
CA GLU A 133 -11.03 -12.97 -9.65
C GLU A 133 -11.62 -12.05 -8.56
N GLU A 134 -12.07 -12.62 -7.44
CA GLU A 134 -12.64 -11.84 -6.33
C GLU A 134 -11.64 -10.80 -5.77
N ALA A 135 -10.36 -11.16 -5.70
CA ALA A 135 -9.31 -10.27 -5.21
C ALA A 135 -8.94 -9.21 -6.25
N THR A 136 -8.77 -9.61 -7.52
CA THR A 136 -8.42 -8.69 -8.61
C THR A 136 -9.53 -7.68 -8.88
N GLU A 137 -10.81 -8.11 -8.90
CA GLU A 137 -11.96 -7.23 -9.10
C GLU A 137 -12.11 -6.22 -7.94
N ALA A 138 -11.87 -6.64 -6.70
CA ALA A 138 -11.95 -5.73 -5.55
C ALA A 138 -10.89 -4.61 -5.62
N LEU A 139 -9.68 -4.94 -6.07
CA LEU A 139 -8.63 -3.94 -6.33
C LEU A 139 -8.97 -3.05 -7.53
N ASP A 140 -9.49 -3.60 -8.62
CA ASP A 140 -9.93 -2.83 -9.79
C ASP A 140 -11.03 -1.82 -9.43
N ASN A 141 -12.02 -2.22 -8.64
CA ASN A 141 -13.07 -1.33 -8.16
C ASN A 141 -12.51 -0.19 -7.29
N LEU A 142 -11.51 -0.47 -6.45
CA LEU A 142 -10.81 0.55 -5.67
C LEU A 142 -10.07 1.55 -6.58
N LYS A 143 -9.36 1.06 -7.61
CA LYS A 143 -8.68 1.91 -8.61
C LYS A 143 -9.68 2.82 -9.34
N ILE A 144 -10.82 2.27 -9.78
CA ILE A 144 -11.89 3.04 -10.44
C ILE A 144 -12.43 4.14 -9.51
N LEU A 145 -12.77 3.80 -8.26
CA LEU A 145 -13.27 4.77 -7.29
C LEU A 145 -12.28 5.91 -7.04
N THR A 146 -10.99 5.59 -6.97
CA THR A 146 -9.91 6.53 -6.63
C THR A 146 -9.29 7.21 -7.86
N ASN A 147 -9.66 6.78 -9.07
CA ASN A 147 -9.06 7.21 -10.33
C ASN A 147 -7.53 6.97 -10.38
N LEU A 148 -7.10 5.86 -9.78
CA LEU A 148 -5.72 5.38 -9.83
C LEU A 148 -5.51 4.39 -10.99
N HIS A 149 -4.28 4.31 -11.46
CA HIS A 149 -3.83 3.36 -12.48
C HIS A 149 -2.51 2.72 -12.03
N ASP A 150 -2.19 1.55 -12.60
CA ASP A 150 -0.88 0.95 -12.41
C ASP A 150 0.16 1.70 -13.26
N GLY A 151 0.89 2.61 -12.63
CA GLY A 151 1.92 3.40 -13.29
C GLY A 151 3.06 2.58 -13.88
N TRP A 152 3.34 1.37 -13.37
CA TRP A 152 4.34 0.48 -13.97
C TRP A 152 3.84 -0.08 -15.29
N ARG A 153 2.63 -0.64 -15.31
CA ARG A 153 2.05 -1.23 -16.53
C ARG A 153 1.72 -0.18 -17.59
N ASP A 154 1.34 1.03 -17.19
CA ASP A 154 1.16 2.15 -18.13
C ASP A 154 2.48 2.56 -18.82
N THR A 155 3.59 2.48 -18.10
CA THR A 155 4.92 2.83 -18.63
C THR A 155 5.55 1.67 -19.43
N TYR A 156 5.34 0.43 -18.98
CA TYR A 156 5.97 -0.77 -19.53
C TYR A 156 4.93 -1.88 -19.78
N PRO A 157 4.07 -1.72 -20.80
CA PRO A 157 2.89 -2.57 -21.00
C PRO A 157 3.21 -4.05 -21.20
N ASP A 158 4.34 -4.38 -21.83
CA ASP A 158 4.74 -5.73 -22.22
C ASP A 158 5.94 -6.28 -21.41
N LYS A 159 6.53 -5.46 -20.54
CA LYS A 159 7.72 -5.87 -19.79
C LYS A 159 7.35 -6.84 -18.68
N LYS A 160 8.12 -7.93 -18.61
CA LYS A 160 8.09 -8.91 -17.52
C LYS A 160 9.16 -8.54 -16.49
N ALA A 161 8.74 -8.05 -15.34
CA ALA A 161 9.61 -7.71 -14.23
C ALA A 161 8.89 -8.06 -12.93
N TYR A 162 9.52 -8.89 -12.11
CA TYR A 162 8.91 -9.47 -10.91
C TYR A 162 9.50 -8.81 -9.67
N THR A 163 8.69 -8.69 -8.62
CA THR A 163 9.09 -8.04 -7.35
C THR A 163 9.27 -9.04 -6.20
N PHE A 164 8.84 -10.29 -6.41
CA PHE A 164 8.85 -11.38 -5.45
C PHE A 164 9.32 -12.69 -6.11
N HIS A 165 10.03 -13.52 -5.33
CA HIS A 165 10.48 -14.84 -5.75
C HIS A 165 10.28 -15.88 -4.65
N GLN A 166 9.45 -16.90 -4.93
CA GLN A 166 9.25 -18.03 -4.04
C GLN A 166 10.28 -19.13 -4.35
N THR A 167 11.31 -19.23 -3.50
CA THR A 167 12.44 -20.14 -3.72
C THR A 167 12.02 -21.61 -3.77
N ALA A 168 11.02 -22.02 -2.99
CA ALA A 168 10.59 -23.42 -2.90
C ALA A 168 9.94 -23.94 -4.20
N THR A 169 9.24 -23.08 -4.94
CA THR A 169 8.50 -23.45 -6.16
C THR A 169 9.14 -22.89 -7.43
N GLY A 170 10.09 -21.96 -7.29
CA GLY A 170 10.64 -21.19 -8.39
C GLY A 170 9.71 -20.07 -8.89
N SER A 171 8.54 -19.89 -8.27
CA SER A 171 7.53 -18.91 -8.71
C SER A 171 8.06 -17.49 -8.61
N GLN A 172 7.65 -16.63 -9.54
CA GLN A 172 7.98 -15.21 -9.56
C GLN A 172 6.72 -14.39 -9.85
N SER A 173 6.59 -13.25 -9.18
CA SER A 173 5.49 -12.29 -9.35
C SER A 173 5.97 -10.88 -9.01
#